data_AF-A0A1S0UC54-F1
#
_entry.id   AF-A0A1S0UC54-F1
#
_cell.length_a   1.000
_cell.length_b   1.000
_cell.length_c   1.000
_cell.angle_alpha   90.00
_cell.angle_beta   90.00
_cell.angle_gamma   90.00
#
_symmetry.space_group_name_H-M   'P 1'
#
loop_
_entity.id
_entity.type
_entity.pdbx_description
1 polymer ?
#
loop_
_entity_poly.entity_id
_entity_poly.type
_entity_poly.pdbx_seq_one_letter_code
_entity_poly.pdbx_strand_id
1 'polypeptide(L)'
;MTTPTKRSGSKIGQLKSETARSKSDSQLKVDRGSVVHQEIDIKTGQQRGGFRKLLMRISEKIGATEKTEYTKCFNDMCKEVDEYRVIVEDIAQQLISTLQQDPRYVPKPPGKMEELEQIQTSALKLASLHREYQRKGRRAIHGIRTFINVDYENIRDARNALEKFRQALDFAKYELKGAKTPETIQVNNALYADALKKFQKQLYDV
;
A
#
# COMPACT_ATOMS: atom_id res chain seq x y z
N MET A 1 19.61 48.15 -31.15
CA MET A 1 20.82 47.34 -31.41
C MET A 1 20.61 45.99 -30.73
N THR A 2 20.03 45.00 -31.45
CA THR A 2 20.72 43.84 -32.10
C THR A 2 21.37 42.91 -31.07
N THR A 3 21.10 41.61 -30.92
CA THR A 3 20.25 40.57 -31.54
C THR A 3 20.32 39.31 -30.63
N PRO A 4 19.38 38.35 -30.72
CA PRO A 4 19.37 37.08 -29.98
C PRO A 4 20.05 35.93 -30.78
N THR A 5 20.43 34.84 -30.11
CA THR A 5 20.92 33.61 -30.79
C THR A 5 20.06 32.38 -30.47
N LYS A 6 19.43 31.85 -31.52
CA LYS A 6 18.86 30.49 -31.67
C LYS A 6 19.93 29.52 -32.19
N ARG A 7 19.82 28.22 -31.88
CA ARG A 7 19.98 27.07 -32.84
C ARG A 7 19.62 25.75 -32.13
N SER A 8 18.57 25.05 -32.58
CA SER A 8 18.55 23.89 -33.50
C SER A 8 19.29 22.66 -32.93
N GLY A 9 18.70 21.49 -32.71
CA GLY A 9 17.77 20.75 -33.56
C GLY A 9 18.56 19.68 -34.33
N SER A 10 18.37 18.38 -34.03
CA SER A 10 18.62 17.29 -34.98
C SER A 10 17.88 16.01 -34.59
N LYS A 11 17.31 15.37 -35.62
CA LYS A 11 16.55 14.12 -35.69
C LYS A 11 17.48 12.93 -35.97
N ILE A 12 16.86 11.74 -36.11
CA ILE A 12 17.30 10.50 -36.81
C ILE A 12 17.73 9.42 -35.80
N GLY A 13 17.26 8.17 -35.83
CA GLY A 13 16.42 7.48 -36.80
C GLY A 13 15.98 6.10 -36.29
N GLN A 14 14.96 5.56 -36.96
CA GLN A 14 14.46 4.19 -36.84
C GLN A 14 15.48 3.20 -37.40
N LEU A 15 15.48 1.95 -36.90
CA LEU A 15 15.83 0.77 -37.68
C LEU A 15 15.09 -0.46 -37.11
N LYS A 16 14.16 -0.97 -37.92
CA LYS A 16 13.57 -2.31 -37.85
C LYS A 16 14.55 -3.31 -38.47
N SER A 17 14.57 -4.53 -37.98
CA SER A 17 14.90 -5.71 -38.79
C SER A 17 14.19 -6.95 -38.25
N GLU A 18 13.18 -7.40 -38.98
CA GLU A 18 12.72 -8.79 -39.03
C GLU A 18 13.70 -9.61 -39.89
N THR A 19 13.93 -10.88 -39.56
CA THR A 19 14.17 -11.94 -40.56
C THR A 19 13.77 -13.29 -39.96
N ALA A 20 13.14 -14.10 -40.81
CA ALA A 20 12.45 -15.35 -40.51
C ALA A 20 13.23 -16.60 -40.98
N ARG A 21 12.77 -17.76 -40.47
CA ARG A 21 12.75 -19.12 -41.07
C ARG A 21 14.05 -19.88 -41.36
N SER A 22 14.13 -21.13 -40.85
CA SER A 22 13.90 -22.40 -41.61
C SER A 22 14.59 -23.59 -40.90
N LYS A 23 13.85 -24.66 -40.48
CA LYS A 23 13.88 -26.08 -40.95
C LYS A 23 15.30 -26.67 -41.19
N SER A 24 15.69 -27.88 -40.79
CA SER A 24 15.02 -29.20 -40.69
C SER A 24 16.03 -30.23 -40.13
N ASP A 25 15.59 -31.19 -39.31
CA ASP A 25 15.56 -32.65 -39.57
C ASP A 25 16.56 -33.43 -38.70
N SER A 26 16.06 -34.35 -37.87
CA SER A 26 16.32 -35.79 -38.01
C SER A 26 15.85 -36.59 -36.77
N GLN A 27 15.36 -37.78 -37.08
CA GLN A 27 14.61 -38.73 -36.24
C GLN A 27 15.45 -39.35 -35.12
N LEU A 28 14.79 -39.75 -34.03
CA LEU A 28 14.99 -41.07 -33.41
C LEU A 28 13.78 -41.46 -32.55
N LYS A 29 13.15 -42.58 -32.91
CA LYS A 29 12.10 -43.27 -32.16
C LYS A 29 12.70 -43.89 -30.90
N VAL A 30 12.10 -43.66 -29.73
CA VAL A 30 12.04 -44.64 -28.64
C VAL A 30 10.67 -44.52 -27.96
N ASP A 31 10.04 -45.67 -27.78
CA ASP A 31 8.68 -45.90 -27.32
C ASP A 31 8.60 -45.93 -25.78
N ARG A 32 7.36 -45.78 -25.26
CA ARG A 32 6.88 -45.94 -23.86
C ARG A 32 7.03 -44.77 -22.87
N GLY A 33 5.86 -44.27 -22.45
CA GLY A 33 5.68 -43.67 -21.13
C GLY A 33 4.57 -42.62 -21.09
N SER A 34 3.31 -43.05 -21.00
CA SER A 34 2.16 -42.18 -20.79
C SER A 34 2.30 -41.31 -19.53
N VAL A 35 2.47 -40.00 -19.71
CA VAL A 35 2.07 -39.00 -18.72
C VAL A 35 1.43 -37.85 -19.49
N VAL A 36 0.09 -37.90 -19.58
CA VAL A 36 -0.72 -36.80 -20.09
C VAL A 36 -0.65 -35.69 -19.04
N HIS A 37 0.25 -34.73 -19.23
CA HIS A 37 0.09 -33.40 -18.64
C HIS A 37 -1.05 -32.71 -19.38
N GLN A 38 -2.27 -32.91 -18.90
CA GLN A 38 -3.41 -32.11 -19.32
C GLN A 38 -3.29 -30.75 -18.64
N GLU A 39 -2.63 -29.82 -19.31
CA GLU A 39 -2.76 -28.39 -19.04
C GLU A 39 -4.22 -28.01 -19.31
N ILE A 40 -5.00 -27.87 -18.22
CA ILE A 40 -6.39 -27.44 -18.32
C ILE A 40 -6.39 -25.93 -18.57
N ASP A 41 -6.41 -25.54 -19.85
CA ASP A 41 -6.75 -24.18 -20.29
C ASP A 41 -8.23 -23.94 -19.94
N ILE A 42 -8.48 -23.40 -18.74
CA ILE A 42 -9.84 -22.99 -18.32
C ILE A 42 -10.19 -21.67 -19.01
N LYS A 43 -10.63 -21.76 -20.27
CA LYS A 43 -11.41 -20.71 -20.93
C LYS A 43 -12.89 -21.06 -20.89
N THR A 44 -13.51 -20.91 -19.73
CA THR A 44 -14.98 -20.91 -19.63
C THR A 44 -15.46 -19.91 -18.58
N GLY A 45 -16.09 -18.82 -19.03
CA GLY A 45 -17.15 -18.15 -18.27
C GLY A 45 -16.81 -16.88 -17.49
N GLN A 46 -15.82 -16.08 -17.91
CA GLN A 46 -15.41 -14.88 -17.15
C GLN A 46 -16.47 -13.75 -17.05
N GLN A 47 -17.54 -13.77 -17.86
CA GLN A 47 -18.53 -12.68 -17.89
C GLN A 47 -19.74 -12.84 -16.95
N ARG A 48 -20.00 -14.02 -16.36
CA ARG A 48 -21.15 -14.23 -15.44
C ARG A 48 -20.82 -14.09 -13.95
N GLY A 49 -19.54 -14.04 -13.58
CA GLY A 49 -19.10 -13.96 -12.18
C GLY A 49 -19.31 -12.60 -11.50
N GLY A 50 -19.24 -11.50 -12.26
CA GLY A 50 -19.33 -10.14 -11.70
C GLY A 50 -20.67 -9.82 -11.04
N PHE A 51 -21.77 -10.18 -11.70
CA PHE A 51 -23.13 -9.98 -11.17
C PHE A 51 -23.43 -10.87 -9.97
N ARG A 52 -22.97 -12.13 -9.96
CA ARG A 52 -23.13 -13.04 -8.81
C ARG A 52 -22.40 -12.53 -7.57
N LYS A 53 -21.17 -12.03 -7.76
CA LYS A 53 -20.40 -11.42 -6.67
C LYS A 53 -21.08 -10.18 -6.09
N LEU A 54 -21.74 -9.37 -6.93
CA LEU A 54 -22.54 -8.24 -6.47
C LEU A 54 -23.77 -8.70 -5.68
N LEU A 55 -24.51 -9.69 -6.18
CA LEU A 55 -25.68 -10.25 -5.48
C LEU A 55 -25.28 -10.85 -4.12
N MET A 56 -24.15 -11.57 -4.06
CA MET A 56 -23.61 -12.09 -2.80
C MET A 56 -23.27 -10.95 -1.82
N ARG A 57 -22.62 -9.88 -2.28
CA ARG A 57 -22.33 -8.73 -1.40
C ARG A 57 -23.60 -8.04 -0.89
N ILE A 58 -24.65 -8.01 -1.71
CA ILE A 58 -25.95 -7.48 -1.30
C ILE A 58 -26.59 -8.41 -0.27
N SER A 59 -26.56 -9.73 -0.49
CA SER A 59 -27.11 -10.70 0.47
C SER A 59 -26.31 -10.77 1.77
N GLU A 60 -24.99 -10.58 1.75
CA GLU A 60 -24.17 -10.38 2.94
C GLU A 60 -24.58 -9.13 3.72
N LYS A 61 -24.79 -7.99 3.04
CA LYS A 61 -25.25 -6.74 3.69
C LYS A 61 -26.66 -6.85 4.29
N ILE A 62 -27.51 -7.69 3.71
CA ILE A 62 -28.89 -7.93 4.18
C ILE A 62 -28.93 -9.06 5.23
N GLY A 63 -27.81 -9.75 5.49
CA GLY A 63 -27.72 -10.83 6.46
C GLY A 63 -28.22 -12.19 5.95
N ALA A 64 -28.53 -12.30 4.66
CA ALA A 64 -28.95 -13.56 4.01
C ALA A 64 -27.78 -14.47 3.63
N THR A 65 -26.52 -14.00 3.74
CA THR A 65 -25.31 -14.80 3.50
C THR A 65 -24.32 -14.60 4.64
N GLU A 66 -23.87 -15.72 5.22
CA GLU A 66 -22.93 -15.76 6.34
C GLU A 66 -21.57 -15.22 5.92
N LYS A 67 -21.10 -14.19 6.62
CA LYS A 67 -19.82 -13.53 6.42
C LYS A 67 -18.77 -14.22 7.30
N THR A 68 -17.59 -14.51 6.78
CA THR A 68 -16.48 -14.92 7.66
C THR A 68 -16.13 -13.74 8.58
N GLU A 69 -16.29 -13.90 9.89
CA GLU A 69 -15.98 -12.89 10.89
C GLU A 69 -14.54 -13.02 11.37
N TYR A 70 -13.87 -11.88 11.59
CA TYR A 70 -12.61 -11.84 12.31
C TYR A 70 -12.85 -11.95 13.81
N THR A 71 -11.82 -12.36 14.56
CA THR A 71 -11.90 -12.34 16.03
C THR A 71 -12.15 -10.92 16.54
N LYS A 72 -12.88 -10.82 17.66
CA LYS A 72 -13.16 -9.52 18.29
C LYS A 72 -11.85 -8.76 18.58
N CYS A 73 -10.85 -9.46 19.12
CA CYS A 73 -9.53 -8.90 19.41
C CYS A 73 -8.85 -8.27 18.18
N PHE A 74 -8.90 -8.92 17.01
CA PHE A 74 -8.34 -8.35 15.79
C PHE A 74 -9.05 -7.06 15.36
N ASN A 75 -10.39 -7.06 15.42
CA ASN A 75 -11.18 -5.88 15.08
C ASN A 75 -10.93 -4.72 16.04
N ASP A 76 -10.79 -5.01 17.34
CA ASP A 76 -10.51 -4.01 18.36
C ASP A 76 -9.10 -3.42 18.15
N MET A 77 -8.08 -4.24 17.89
CA MET A 77 -6.73 -3.76 17.52
C MET A 77 -6.75 -2.87 16.26
N CYS A 78 -7.51 -3.23 15.23
CA CYS A 78 -7.62 -2.39 14.04
C CYS A 78 -8.21 -1.01 14.35
N LYS A 79 -9.19 -0.94 15.25
CA LYS A 79 -9.77 0.33 15.71
C LYS A 79 -8.78 1.13 16.53
N GLU A 80 -8.09 0.49 17.48
CA GLU A 80 -7.08 1.15 18.30
C GLU A 80 -5.98 1.80 17.45
N VAL A 81 -5.53 1.13 16.39
CA VAL A 81 -4.54 1.70 15.46
C VAL A 81 -5.10 2.89 14.68
N ASP A 82 -6.35 2.83 14.23
CA ASP A 82 -7.02 3.94 13.54
C ASP A 82 -7.20 5.15 14.48
N GLU A 83 -7.62 4.90 15.73
CA GLU A 83 -7.73 5.92 16.78
C GLU A 83 -6.37 6.54 17.11
N TYR A 84 -5.34 5.70 17.27
CA TYR A 84 -3.98 6.16 17.51
C TYR A 84 -3.50 7.08 16.39
N ARG A 85 -3.76 6.74 15.11
CA ARG A 85 -3.42 7.57 13.96
C ARG A 85 -4.06 8.96 14.04
N VAL A 86 -5.33 9.06 14.44
CA VAL A 86 -6.01 10.35 14.63
C VAL A 86 -5.35 11.16 15.75
N ILE A 87 -5.10 10.54 16.91
CA ILE A 87 -4.49 11.21 18.06
C ILE A 87 -3.11 11.75 17.73
N VAL A 88 -2.25 10.96 17.08
CA VAL A 88 -0.89 11.40 16.76
C VAL A 88 -0.85 12.47 15.66
N GLU A 89 -1.81 12.47 14.73
CA GLU A 89 -1.96 13.54 13.74
C GLU A 89 -2.28 14.89 14.42
N ASP A 90 -3.20 14.88 15.38
CA ASP A 90 -3.54 16.06 16.17
C ASP A 90 -2.34 16.56 17.00
N ILE A 91 -1.61 15.65 17.65
CA ILE A 91 -0.39 15.99 18.39
C ILE A 91 0.66 16.61 17.46
N ALA A 92 0.87 16.05 16.27
CA ALA A 92 1.81 16.61 15.31
C ALA A 92 1.42 18.03 14.88
N GLN A 93 0.13 18.28 14.66
CA GLN A 93 -0.36 19.61 14.31
C GLN A 93 -0.14 20.62 15.44
N GLN A 94 -0.40 20.22 16.69
CA GLN A 94 -0.12 21.06 17.86
C GLN A 94 1.37 21.36 18.00
N LEU A 95 2.24 20.35 17.88
CA LEU A 95 3.69 20.53 17.93
C LEU A 95 4.18 21.48 16.83
N ILE A 96 3.67 21.36 15.61
CA ILE A 96 4.03 22.27 14.51
C ILE A 96 3.63 23.71 14.84
N SER A 97 2.42 23.93 15.36
CA SER A 97 1.94 25.25 15.76
C SER A 97 2.80 25.88 16.87
N THR A 98 3.23 25.09 17.86
CA THR A 98 4.10 25.58 18.95
C THR A 98 5.54 25.82 18.49
N LEU A 99 6.03 25.06 17.53
CA LEU A 99 7.43 25.10 17.08
C LEU A 99 7.68 26.05 15.89
N GLN A 100 6.63 26.60 15.27
CA GLN A 100 6.78 27.60 14.21
C GLN A 100 7.53 28.82 14.75
N GLN A 101 8.68 29.13 14.15
CA GLN A 101 9.35 30.39 14.39
C GLN A 101 8.53 31.51 13.76
N ASP A 102 8.09 32.48 14.55
CA ASP A 102 7.73 33.79 14.01
C ASP A 102 9.04 34.60 13.83
N PRO A 103 9.41 34.96 12.59
CA PRO A 103 10.59 35.77 12.31
C PRO A 103 10.62 37.13 13.03
N ARG A 104 9.46 37.61 13.50
CA ARG A 104 9.31 38.91 14.19
C ARG A 104 9.89 38.93 15.60
N TYR A 105 10.09 37.77 16.24
CA TYR A 105 10.55 37.68 17.62
C TYR A 105 12.04 37.35 17.76
N VAL A 106 12.85 37.66 16.76
CA VAL A 106 14.31 37.79 16.95
C VAL A 106 14.56 39.23 17.40
N PRO A 107 14.74 39.51 18.70
CA PRO A 107 14.91 40.88 19.16
C PRO A 107 16.22 41.42 18.58
N LYS A 108 16.15 42.47 17.76
CA LYS A 108 17.35 43.23 17.39
C LYS A 108 17.78 44.01 18.64
N PRO A 109 18.98 43.77 19.19
CA PRO A 109 19.40 44.46 20.40
C PRO A 109 19.59 45.97 20.08
N PRO A 110 18.94 46.88 20.83
CA PRO A 110 19.26 48.30 20.76
C PRO A 110 20.66 48.52 21.33
N GLY A 111 21.46 49.34 20.64
CA GLY A 111 22.88 49.50 20.90
C GLY A 111 23.24 50.28 22.17
N LYS A 112 24.47 50.00 22.61
CA LYS A 112 25.36 50.66 23.59
C LYS A 112 24.92 50.65 25.07
N MET A 113 25.57 49.80 25.88
CA MET A 113 25.88 50.06 27.31
C MET A 113 26.91 49.04 27.85
N GLU A 114 27.79 49.45 28.75
CA GLU A 114 29.02 48.73 29.16
C GLU A 114 28.79 47.40 29.95
N GLU A 115 27.54 46.94 30.07
CA GLU A 115 27.13 45.62 30.58
C GLU A 115 26.84 44.61 29.43
N LEU A 116 27.30 44.94 28.21
CA LEU A 116 26.99 44.24 26.95
C LEU A 116 27.49 42.80 26.89
N GLU A 117 28.64 42.45 27.50
CA GLU A 117 29.20 41.10 27.34
C GLU A 117 28.35 40.01 28.01
N GLN A 118 27.85 40.26 29.23
CA GLN A 118 26.98 39.31 29.93
C GLN A 118 25.61 39.20 29.25
N ILE A 119 25.06 40.32 28.77
CA ILE A 119 23.79 40.35 28.03
C ILE A 119 23.93 39.63 26.69
N GLN A 120 25.00 39.89 25.93
CA GLN A 120 25.29 39.19 24.67
C GLN A 120 25.50 37.69 24.89
N THR A 121 26.28 37.31 25.89
CA THR A 121 26.52 35.90 26.23
C THR A 121 25.22 35.19 26.59
N SER A 122 24.36 35.83 27.39
CA SER A 122 23.06 35.29 27.78
C SER A 122 22.10 35.17 26.60
N ALA A 123 22.06 36.17 25.72
CA ALA A 123 21.25 36.14 24.50
C ALA A 123 21.71 35.04 23.53
N LEU A 124 23.02 34.85 23.36
CA LEU A 124 23.58 33.76 22.55
C LEU A 124 23.27 32.38 23.12
N LYS A 125 23.34 32.21 24.45
CA LYS A 125 22.94 30.98 25.13
C LYS A 125 21.45 30.69 24.93
N LEU A 126 20.59 31.69 25.12
CA LEU A 126 19.14 31.55 24.92
C LEU A 126 18.80 31.18 23.46
N ALA A 127 19.43 31.85 22.48
CA ALA A 127 19.26 31.52 21.08
C ALA A 127 19.72 30.09 20.74
N SER A 128 20.82 29.64 21.34
CA SER A 128 21.35 28.29 21.16
C SER A 128 20.40 27.24 21.74
N LEU A 129 19.91 27.44 22.97
CA LEU A 129 18.92 26.58 23.62
C LEU A 129 17.61 26.51 22.82
N HIS A 130 17.13 27.65 22.31
CA HIS A 130 15.92 27.70 21.49
C HIS A 130 16.08 26.92 20.17
N ARG A 131 17.23 27.06 19.49
CA ARG A 131 17.54 26.27 18.29
C ARG A 131 17.62 24.77 18.58
N GLU A 132 18.16 24.38 19.74
CA GLU A 132 18.23 22.99 20.16
C GLU A 132 16.84 22.41 20.44
N TYR A 133 16.00 23.14 21.19
CA TYR A 133 14.61 22.78 21.46
C TYR A 133 13.84 22.51 20.17
N GLN A 134 13.95 23.43 19.20
CA GLN A 134 13.32 23.24 17.90
C GLN A 134 13.87 22.06 17.10
N ARG A 135 15.17 21.80 17.17
CA ARG A 135 15.77 20.63 16.51
C ARG A 135 15.20 19.34 17.11
N LYS A 136 15.03 19.27 18.43
CA LYS A 136 14.37 18.13 19.11
C LYS A 136 12.91 18.01 18.69
N GLY A 137 12.16 19.11 18.69
CA GLY A 137 10.76 19.13 18.24
C GLY A 137 10.56 18.70 16.79
N ARG A 138 11.41 19.18 15.86
CA ARG A 138 11.38 18.76 14.45
C ARG A 138 11.65 17.26 14.28
N ARG A 139 12.54 16.68 15.08
CA ARG A 139 12.79 15.23 15.07
C ARG A 139 11.57 14.43 15.55
N ALA A 140 10.90 14.89 16.60
CA ALA A 140 9.68 14.25 17.08
C ALA A 140 8.56 14.29 16.02
N ILE A 141 8.34 15.45 15.39
CA ILE A 141 7.38 15.59 14.27
C ILE A 141 7.73 14.65 13.12
N HIS A 142 9.02 14.51 12.80
CA HIS A 142 9.46 13.61 11.74
C HIS A 142 9.13 12.13 12.05
N GLY A 143 9.32 11.70 13.30
CA GLY A 143 8.93 10.36 13.74
C GLY A 143 7.43 10.12 13.57
N ILE A 144 6.60 11.06 14.03
CA ILE A 144 5.14 10.96 13.88
C ILE A 144 4.72 10.92 12.40
N ARG A 145 5.32 11.76 11.54
CA ARG A 145 5.03 11.72 10.10
C ARG A 145 5.45 10.41 9.44
N THR A 146 6.55 9.82 9.88
CA THR A 146 7.01 8.53 9.35
C THR A 146 5.99 7.45 9.68
N PHE A 147 5.52 7.40 10.93
CA PHE A 147 4.45 6.51 11.33
C PHE A 147 3.17 6.71 10.48
N ILE A 148 2.68 7.95 10.38
CA ILE A 148 1.42 8.23 9.65
C ILE A 148 1.53 7.88 8.16
N ASN A 149 2.63 8.25 7.50
CA ASN A 149 2.73 8.16 6.04
C ASN A 149 3.30 6.83 5.55
N VAL A 150 3.94 6.04 6.42
CA VAL A 150 4.60 4.78 6.04
C VAL A 150 3.97 3.64 6.81
N ASP A 151 4.13 3.61 8.14
CA ASP A 151 3.73 2.44 8.93
C ASP A 151 2.22 2.23 8.93
N TYR A 152 1.45 3.28 9.15
CA TYR A 152 -0.01 3.22 9.12
C TYR A 152 -0.54 2.85 7.72
N GLU A 153 0.04 3.41 6.67
CA GLU A 153 -0.37 3.10 5.29
C GLU A 153 -0.07 1.63 4.95
N ASN A 154 1.07 1.09 5.38
CA ASN A 154 1.41 -0.31 5.23
C ASN A 154 0.40 -1.23 5.96
N ILE A 155 0.06 -0.91 7.21
CA ILE A 155 -0.96 -1.64 7.98
C ILE A 155 -2.32 -1.57 7.29
N ARG A 156 -2.70 -0.39 6.80
CA ARG A 156 -3.98 -0.18 6.10
C ARG A 156 -4.03 -0.99 4.81
N ASP A 157 -2.96 -1.02 4.05
CA ASP A 157 -2.87 -1.76 2.79
C ASP A 157 -2.90 -3.27 3.03
N ALA A 158 -2.20 -3.76 4.05
CA ALA A 158 -2.27 -5.14 4.51
C ALA A 158 -3.70 -5.54 4.92
N ARG A 159 -4.38 -4.70 5.72
CA ARG A 159 -5.78 -4.90 6.12
C ARG A 159 -6.73 -4.92 4.91
N ASN A 160 -6.52 -4.02 3.96
CA ASN A 160 -7.30 -3.97 2.72
C ASN A 160 -7.09 -5.21 1.85
N ALA A 161 -5.86 -5.74 1.78
CA ALA A 161 -5.55 -6.98 1.09
C ALA A 161 -6.21 -8.18 1.76
N LEU A 162 -6.14 -8.27 3.09
CA LEU A 162 -6.79 -9.31 3.87
C LEU A 162 -8.31 -9.32 3.63
N GLU A 163 -8.96 -8.16 3.64
CA GLU A 163 -10.39 -8.05 3.38
C GLU A 163 -10.77 -8.48 1.95
N LYS A 164 -9.92 -8.20 0.95
CA LYS A 164 -10.12 -8.69 -0.42
C LYS A 164 -10.05 -10.23 -0.48
N PHE A 165 -9.09 -10.84 0.21
CA PHE A 165 -8.97 -12.30 0.25
C PHE A 165 -10.11 -12.95 1.02
N ARG A 166 -10.56 -12.34 2.14
CA ARG A 166 -11.73 -12.78 2.88
C ARG A 166 -12.99 -12.81 2.00
N GLN A 167 -13.24 -11.75 1.25
CA GLN A 167 -14.38 -11.69 0.32
C GLN A 167 -14.26 -12.71 -0.83
N ALA A 168 -13.04 -13.00 -1.28
CA ALA A 168 -12.81 -14.04 -2.29
C ALA A 168 -13.09 -15.45 -1.73
N LEU A 169 -12.68 -15.69 -0.48
CA LEU A 169 -12.95 -16.93 0.24
C LEU A 169 -14.46 -17.15 0.46
N ASP A 170 -15.17 -16.12 0.93
CA ASP A 170 -16.63 -16.19 1.13
C ASP A 170 -17.37 -16.45 -0.19
N PHE A 171 -16.93 -15.80 -1.27
CA PHE A 171 -17.49 -16.05 -2.60
C PHE A 171 -17.22 -17.48 -3.08
N ALA A 172 -16.01 -18.00 -2.89
CA ALA A 172 -15.70 -19.39 -3.24
C ALA A 172 -16.53 -20.38 -2.41
N LYS A 173 -16.74 -20.11 -1.11
CA LYS A 173 -17.61 -20.90 -0.23
C LYS A 173 -19.06 -20.86 -0.71
N TYR A 174 -19.55 -19.70 -1.14
CA TYR A 174 -20.89 -19.52 -1.68
C TYR A 174 -21.10 -20.30 -2.98
N GLU A 175 -20.18 -20.20 -3.94
CA GLU A 175 -20.25 -20.93 -5.21
C GLU A 175 -20.15 -22.45 -5.00
N LEU A 176 -19.33 -22.90 -4.03
CA LEU A 176 -19.25 -24.32 -3.66
C LEU A 176 -20.59 -24.83 -3.10
N LYS A 177 -21.24 -24.08 -2.20
CA LYS A 177 -22.57 -24.42 -1.67
C LYS A 177 -23.65 -24.48 -2.75
N GLY A 178 -23.51 -23.68 -3.81
CA GLY A 178 -24.46 -23.63 -4.93
C GLY A 178 -24.21 -24.67 -6.04
N ALA A 179 -23.08 -25.38 -6.02
CA ALA A 179 -22.72 -26.35 -7.06
C ALA A 179 -23.55 -27.63 -6.94
N LYS A 180 -24.00 -28.16 -8.08
CA LYS A 180 -24.90 -29.33 -8.14
C LYS A 180 -24.31 -30.52 -8.90
N THR A 181 -23.31 -30.31 -9.75
CA THR A 181 -22.68 -31.38 -10.55
C THR A 181 -21.31 -31.74 -9.97
N PRO A 182 -20.87 -33.00 -10.07
CA PRO A 182 -19.58 -33.42 -9.50
C PRO A 182 -18.40 -32.65 -10.10
N GLU A 183 -18.45 -32.30 -11.38
CA GLU A 183 -17.40 -31.52 -12.06
C GLU A 183 -17.34 -30.08 -11.52
N THR A 184 -18.50 -29.45 -11.31
CA THR A 184 -18.57 -28.09 -10.76
C THR A 184 -18.17 -28.04 -9.29
N ILE A 185 -18.48 -29.08 -8.52
CA ILE A 185 -18.02 -29.24 -7.13
C ILE A 185 -16.49 -29.36 -7.10
N GLN A 186 -15.89 -30.17 -7.97
CA GLN A 186 -14.44 -30.34 -8.01
C GLN A 186 -13.71 -29.03 -8.33
N VAL A 187 -14.18 -28.31 -9.35
CA VAL A 187 -13.62 -26.99 -9.72
C VAL A 187 -13.79 -25.98 -8.59
N ASN A 188 -14.98 -25.87 -7.99
CA ASN A 188 -15.24 -24.92 -6.92
C ASN A 188 -14.47 -25.26 -5.63
N ASN A 189 -14.26 -26.54 -5.34
CA ASN A 189 -13.39 -26.97 -4.24
C ASN A 189 -11.94 -26.52 -4.45
N ALA A 190 -11.39 -26.65 -5.66
CA ALA A 190 -10.04 -26.18 -5.97
C ALA A 190 -9.93 -24.65 -5.82
N LEU A 191 -10.93 -23.90 -6.27
CA LEU A 191 -11.00 -22.44 -6.11
C LEU A 191 -11.08 -22.03 -4.63
N TYR A 192 -11.87 -22.74 -3.83
CA TYR A 192 -11.97 -22.53 -2.39
C TYR A 192 -10.63 -22.79 -1.68
N ALA A 193 -9.96 -23.90 -2.01
CA ALA A 193 -8.66 -24.24 -1.43
C ALA A 193 -7.58 -23.20 -1.75
N ASP A 194 -7.52 -22.71 -2.99
CA ASP A 194 -6.60 -21.64 -3.37
C ASP A 194 -6.91 -20.31 -2.66
N ALA A 195 -8.19 -19.93 -2.58
CA ALA A 195 -8.61 -18.72 -1.86
C ALA A 195 -8.28 -18.81 -0.35
N LEU A 196 -8.48 -19.98 0.27
CA LEU A 196 -8.13 -20.24 1.67
C LEU A 196 -6.63 -20.11 1.90
N LYS A 197 -5.81 -20.70 1.03
CA LYS A 197 -4.35 -20.60 1.10
C LYS A 197 -3.88 -19.14 1.01
N LYS A 198 -4.46 -18.35 0.11
CA LYS A 198 -4.14 -16.92 -0.04
C LYS A 198 -4.56 -16.10 1.19
N PHE A 199 -5.76 -16.35 1.71
CA PHE A 199 -6.25 -15.70 2.93
C PHE A 199 -5.37 -16.02 4.14
N GLN A 200 -5.04 -17.30 4.36
CA GLN A 200 -4.15 -17.72 5.44
C GLN A 200 -2.75 -17.10 5.29
N LYS A 201 -2.18 -17.14 4.09
CA LYS A 201 -0.88 -16.51 3.84
C LYS A 201 -0.89 -15.03 4.25
N GLN A 202 -1.90 -14.27 3.81
CA GLN A 202 -2.00 -12.85 4.20
C GLN A 202 -2.25 -12.67 5.71
N LEU A 203 -2.92 -13.61 6.38
CA LEU A 203 -3.14 -13.55 7.83
C LEU A 203 -1.84 -13.72 8.62
N TYR A 204 -0.89 -14.51 8.12
CA TYR A 204 0.37 -14.83 8.79
C TYR A 204 1.57 -14.01 8.31
N ASP A 205 1.50 -13.40 7.13
CA ASP A 205 2.54 -12.51 6.58
C ASP A 205 2.42 -11.06 7.08
N VAL A 206 1.37 -10.73 7.84
CA VAL A 206 1.11 -9.42 8.49
C VAL A 206 1.53 -9.49 9.95
#